data_AF-Q6T346-F1
#
_entry.id   AF-Q6T346-F1
#
_cell.length_a   1.000
_cell.length_b   1.000
_cell.length_c   1.000
_cell.angle_alpha   90.00
_cell.angle_beta   90.00
_cell.angle_gamma   90.00
#
_symmetry.space_group_name_H-M   'P 1'
#
loop_
_entity.id
_entity.type
_entity.pdbx_description
1 polymer ?
#
loop_
_entity_poly.entity_id
_entity_poly.type
_entity_poly.pdbx_seq_one_letter_code
_entity_poly.pdbx_strand_id
1 'polypeptide(L)' 'TIIVRRDYLHFVKKYQRYEKRHSNIPAHISPCFRVKEGDHVTIGQCRPLSKTVRFNVLKVTSAGSSGGAGKKAFTGM' A
#
# COMPACT_ATOMS: atom_id res chain seq x y z
N THR A 1 14.60 -6.55 1.87
CA THR A 1 13.55 -6.56 0.82
C THR A 1 12.26 -7.02 1.46
N ILE A 2 11.15 -6.35 1.16
CA ILE A 2 9.80 -6.70 1.63
C ILE A 2 8.90 -7.02 0.43
N ILE A 3 7.87 -7.82 0.65
CA ILE A 3 6.82 -8.07 -0.33
C ILE A 3 5.67 -7.12 -0.02
N VAL A 4 5.37 -6.20 -0.92
CA VAL A 4 4.21 -5.32 -0.82
C VAL A 4 3.09 -5.93 -1.66
N ARG A 5 1.95 -6.18 -1.03
CA ARG A 5 0.74 -6.61 -1.72
C ARG A 5 -0.08 -5.40 -2.12
N ARG A 6 -0.39 -5.28 -3.42
CA ARG A 6 -1.30 -4.26 -3.94
C ARG A 6 -2.62 -4.93 -4.32
N ASP A 7 -3.63 -4.78 -3.49
CA ASP A 7 -4.99 -5.18 -3.82
C ASP A 7 -5.66 -4.10 -4.70
N TYR A 8 -6.36 -4.51 -5.75
CA TYR A 8 -7.11 -3.63 -6.64
C TYR A 8 -8.35 -4.34 -7.17
N LEU A 9 -9.34 -3.54 -7.57
CA LEU A 9 -10.56 -4.03 -8.19
C LEU A 9 -10.43 -3.95 -9.71
N HIS A 10 -10.70 -5.06 -10.39
CA HIS A 10 -10.73 -5.13 -11.84
C HIS A 10 -12.18 -5.27 -12.31
N PHE A 11 -12.65 -4.33 -13.13
CA PHE A 11 -14.02 -4.33 -13.65
C PHE A 11 -14.17 -5.26 -14.84
N VAL A 12 -15.10 -6.22 -14.75
CA VAL A 12 -15.42 -7.15 -15.84
C VAL A 12 -16.63 -6.63 -16.61
N LYS A 13 -16.37 -6.02 -17.77
CA LYS A 13 -17.38 -5.37 -18.62
C LYS A 13 -18.58 -6.28 -18.94
N LYS A 14 -18.35 -7.56 -19.23
CA LYS A 14 -19.41 -8.53 -19.58
C LYS A 14 -20.45 -8.71 -18.46
N TYR A 15 -20.01 -8.71 -17.20
CA TYR A 15 -20.87 -9.00 -16.06
C TYR A 15 -21.18 -7.78 -15.19
N GLN A 16 -20.64 -6.61 -15.54
CA GLN A 16 -20.73 -5.36 -14.77
C GLN A 16 -20.37 -5.53 -13.29
N ARG A 17 -19.39 -6.40 -12.99
CA ARG A 17 -18.93 -6.74 -11.63
C ARG A 17 -17.44 -6.45 -11.47
N TYR A 18 -17.03 -6.17 -10.24
CA TYR A 18 -15.62 -6.05 -9.88
C TYR A 18 -15.07 -7.36 -9.33
N GLU A 19 -13.91 -7.76 -9.83
CA GLU A 19 -13.11 -8.87 -9.32
C GLU A 19 -12.00 -8.31 -8.41
N LYS A 20 -11.80 -8.93 -7.24
CA LYS A 20 -10.65 -8.60 -6.37
C LYS A 20 -9.40 -9.27 -6.93
N ARG A 21 -8.40 -8.47 -7.27
CA ARG A 21 -7.08 -8.94 -7.71
C ARG A 21 -5.99 -8.40 -6.80
N HIS A 22 -4.86 -9.09 -6.78
CA HIS A 22 -3.68 -8.61 -6.09
C HIS A 22 -2.43 -8.83 -6.94
N SER A 23 -1.44 -7.97 -6.76
CA SER A 23 -0.09 -8.18 -7.27
C SER A 23 0.92 -8.02 -6.13
N ASN A 24 1.92 -8.90 -6.12
CA ASN A 24 3.00 -8.88 -5.14
C ASN A 24 4.20 -8.16 -5.76
N ILE A 25 4.58 -7.05 -5.16
CA ILE A 25 5.67 -6.20 -5.63
C ILE A 25 6.82 -6.31 -4.63
N PRO A 26 7.99 -6.85 -5.02
CA PRO A 26 9.16 -6.85 -4.16
C PRO A 26 9.79 -5.45 -4.13
N ALA A 27 9.94 -4.91 -2.93
CA ALA A 27 10.54 -3.61 -2.69
C ALA A 27 11.76 -3.72 -1.79
N HIS A 28 12.82 -2.97 -2.11
CA HIS A 28 13.93 -2.77 -1.20
C HIS A 28 13.48 -1.90 -0.02
N ILE A 29 13.93 -2.23 1.19
CA ILE A 29 13.68 -1.45 2.39
C ILE A 29 15.00 -0.98 2.96
N SER A 30 15.15 0.32 3.16
CA SER A 30 16.29 0.87 3.89
C SER A 30 16.18 0.51 5.38
N PRO A 31 17.26 0.14 6.07
CA PRO A 31 17.26 -0.17 7.51
C PRO A 31 16.72 0.96 8.41
N CYS A 32 16.65 2.19 7.90
CA CYS A 32 16.07 3.34 8.59
C CYS A 32 14.57 3.16 8.89
N PHE A 33 13.85 2.39 8.08
CA PHE A 33 12.42 2.20 8.25
C PHE A 33 12.13 0.99 9.15
N ARG A 34 11.45 1.23 10.28
CA ARG A 34 10.89 0.18 11.14
C ARG A 34 9.47 -0.15 10.65
N VAL A 35 9.31 -1.28 9.98
CA VAL A 35 8.04 -1.70 9.35
C VAL A 35 7.55 -2.97 10.00
N LYS A 36 6.25 -3.04 10.26
CA LYS A 36 5.55 -4.24 10.71
C LYS A 36 4.61 -4.73 9.62
N GLU A 37 4.18 -5.99 9.74
CA GLU A 37 3.14 -6.54 8.86
C GLU A 37 1.84 -5.73 9.02
N GLY A 38 1.20 -5.42 7.90
CA GLY A 38 -0.03 -4.62 7.86
C GLY A 38 0.19 -3.12 7.71
N ASP A 39 1.41 -2.60 7.85
CA ASP A 39 1.68 -1.19 7.58
C ASP A 39 1.52 -0.85 6.10
N HIS A 40 0.98 0.34 5.82
CA HIS A 40 0.85 0.84 4.46
C HIS A 40 2.15 1.50 4.03
N VAL A 41 2.64 1.14 2.84
CA VAL A 41 3.95 1.60 2.37
C VAL A 41 3.82 2.31 1.03
N THR A 42 4.42 3.49 0.91
CA THR A 42 4.59 4.18 -0.37
C THR A 42 5.90 3.73 -1.00
N ILE A 43 5.80 3.16 -2.20
CA ILE A 43 6.93 2.67 -2.98
C ILE A 43 7.18 3.55 -4.20
N GLY A 44 8.46 3.77 -4.52
CA GLY A 44 8.90 4.45 -5.73
C GLY A 44 9.64 3.50 -6.66
N GLN A 45 9.49 3.68 -7.97
CA GLN A 45 10.27 2.93 -8.96
C GLN A 45 11.74 3.36 -8.90
N CYS A 46 12.65 2.40 -9.06
CA CYS A 46 14.09 2.65 -9.11
C CYS A 46 14.76 1.83 -10.21
N ARG A 47 16.07 1.99 -10.40
CA ARG A 47 16.87 1.07 -11.23
C ARG A 47 16.72 -0.36 -10.72
N PRO A 48 16.95 -1.39 -11.55
CA PRO A 48 17.01 -2.77 -11.07
C PRO A 48 18.09 -2.92 -9.98
N LEU A 49 17.67 -3.25 -8.76
CA LEU A 49 18.57 -3.50 -7.63
C LEU A 49 18.91 -4.99 -7.50
N SER A 50 18.00 -5.85 -7.95
CA SER A 50 18.16 -7.30 -8.01
C SER A 50 17.29 -7.86 -9.15
N LYS A 51 17.27 -9.18 -9.33
CA LYS A 51 16.50 -9.87 -10.37
C LYS A 51 15.02 -9.42 -10.41
N THR A 52 14.42 -9.29 -9.23
CA THR A 52 13.00 -8.93 -9.08
C THR A 52 12.77 -7.55 -8.47
N VAL A 53 13.76 -7.00 -7.76
CA VAL A 53 13.62 -5.74 -7.01
C VAL A 53 13.86 -4.54 -7.92
N ARG A 54 12.79 -3.80 -8.22
CA ARG A 54 12.78 -2.57 -9.03
C ARG A 54 12.09 -1.41 -8.32
N PHE A 55 11.79 -1.57 -7.04
CA PHE A 55 11.10 -0.58 -6.21
C PHE A 55 11.85 -0.38 -4.90
N ASN A 56 11.79 0.84 -4.37
CA ASN A 56 12.30 1.18 -3.05
C ASN A 56 11.18 1.79 -2.19
N VAL A 57 11.22 1.53 -0.89
CA VAL A 57 10.31 2.13 0.08
C VAL A 57 10.71 3.59 0.33
N LEU A 58 9.73 4.50 0.19
CA LEU A 58 9.92 5.94 0.41
C LEU A 58 9.31 6.41 1.74
N LYS A 59 8.14 5.90 2.09
CA LYS A 59 7.40 6.29 3.29
C LYS A 59 6.63 5.11 3.85
N VAL A 60 6.57 5.02 5.18
CA VAL A 60 5.77 4.05 5.93
C VAL A 60 4.66 4.80 6.63
N THR A 61 3.43 4.34 6.44
CA THR A 61 2.23 4.83 7.10
C THR A 61 1.74 3.71 8.01
N SER A 62 1.88 3.90 9.32
CA SER A 62 1.50 2.89 10.30
C SER A 62 0.00 2.65 10.27
N ALA A 63 -0.42 1.38 10.21
CA ALA A 63 -1.84 1.03 10.24
C ALA A 63 -2.53 1.39 11.57
N GLY A 64 -1.74 1.57 12.64
CA GLY A 64 -2.21 1.93 13.99
C GLY A 64 -2.38 3.42 14.29
N SER A 65 -2.07 4.34 13.35
CA SER A 65 -2.24 5.79 13.55
C SER A 65 -3.52 6.33 12.91
N SER A 66 -4.61 5.58 12.99
CA SER A 66 -5.99 6.06 12.76
C SER A 66 -6.67 6.45 14.09
N GLY A 67 -5.89 6.88 15.07
CA GLY A 67 -6.37 7.61 16.24
C GLY A 67 -6.04 9.10 16.10
N GLY A 68 -7.03 9.93 15.75
CA GLY A 68 -6.94 11.38 15.93
C GLY A 68 -7.32 12.31 14.77
N ALA A 69 -8.43 12.06 14.07
CA ALA A 69 -9.18 13.14 13.40
C ALA A 69 -10.67 12.77 13.26
N GLY A 70 -11.29 12.39 14.38
CA GLY A 70 -12.74 12.39 14.48
C GLY A 70 -13.21 13.79 14.85
N LYS A 71 -13.92 14.47 13.94
CA LYS A 71 -15.27 15.03 14.20
C LYS A 71 -16.01 15.13 12.87
N LYS A 72 -16.89 14.16 12.58
CA LYS A 72 -18.05 14.44 11.74
C LYS A 72 -18.96 15.36 12.56
N ALA A 73 -18.80 16.67 12.40
CA ALA A 73 -19.75 17.64 12.91
C ALA A 73 -20.84 17.82 11.83
N PHE A 74 -21.89 17.00 11.91
CA PHE A 74 -23.19 17.39 11.38
C PHE A 74 -24.01 17.86 12.58
N THR A 75 -23.85 19.14 12.91
CA THR A 75 -24.75 19.83 13.85
C THR A 75 -25.93 20.32 13.03
N GLY A 76 -26.98 19.51 12.96
CA GLY A 76 -28.27 19.95 12.44
C GLY A 76 -28.88 20.99 13.38
N MET A 77 -29.26 22.13 12.80
CA MET A 77 -30.53 22.78 13.10
C MET A 77 -31.53 22.33 12.05
#